data_AF-A0A9E3C6T7-F1
#
_entry.id   AF-A0A9E3C6T7-F1
#
_cell.length_a   1.000
_cell.length_b   1.000
_cell.length_c   1.000
_cell.angle_alpha   90.00
_cell.angle_beta   90.00
_cell.angle_gamma   90.00
#
_symmetry.space_group_name_H-M   'P 1'
#
loop_
_entity.id
_entity.type
_entity.pdbx_description
1 polymer ?
#
loop_
_entity_poly.entity_id
_entity_poly.type
_entity_poly.pdbx_seq_one_letter_code
_entity_poly.pdbx_strand_id
1 'polypeptide(L)'
;MSRGTCSLCGQEFAKNAMTRHLEKCRAETTAKETARKGGGPPTKFFHLIIEGRDLPEYWLHLDARADATLADLDDLLRRLWLECCGHLSAFNVGRDRYRWEPPGGFDDDENDFFDGLDEMFGMPQERTMDVTLADVLPPGTAFTYEYDFGSTTELKGRVLSEHEEPTRGKNISVLARNTPPPIPCDECGAPADWVGPVDEEDWEPRALCEACIEKHGYDMEMLLPVVNSPRVGVCAYTGEAAG
;
A
#
# COMPACT_ATOMS: atom_id res chain seq x y z
N MET A 1 16.77 -9.51 6.11
CA MET A 1 16.35 -9.21 4.72
C MET A 1 14.99 -9.86 4.52
N SER A 2 13.96 -9.08 4.22
CA SER A 2 12.59 -9.61 4.05
C SER A 2 12.47 -10.43 2.76
N ARG A 3 11.50 -11.35 2.77
CA ARG A 3 11.16 -12.25 1.67
C ARG A 3 9.68 -12.09 1.35
N GLY A 4 9.24 -12.62 0.22
CA GLY A 4 7.83 -12.59 -0.17
C GLY A 4 7.54 -13.50 -1.34
N THR A 5 6.24 -13.68 -1.61
CA THR A 5 5.75 -14.67 -2.59
C THR A 5 5.34 -13.97 -3.87
N CYS A 6 5.73 -14.53 -5.01
CA CYS A 6 5.25 -14.11 -6.32
C CYS A 6 3.86 -14.68 -6.61
N SER A 7 2.88 -13.84 -6.92
CA SER A 7 1.50 -14.24 -7.24
C SER A 7 1.38 -15.00 -8.58
N LEU A 8 2.35 -14.85 -9.48
CA LEU A 8 2.31 -15.46 -10.82
C LEU A 8 2.78 -16.92 -10.81
N CYS A 9 3.81 -17.25 -10.03
CA CYS A 9 4.39 -18.60 -9.98
C CYS A 9 4.30 -19.28 -8.60
N GLY A 10 3.91 -18.55 -7.56
CA GLY A 10 3.80 -19.05 -6.18
C GLY A 10 5.13 -19.27 -5.46
N GLN A 11 6.27 -18.94 -6.08
CA GLN A 11 7.59 -19.10 -5.46
C GLN A 11 7.97 -17.91 -4.58
N GLU A 12 8.79 -18.17 -3.56
CA GLU A 12 9.26 -17.17 -2.60
C GLU A 12 10.66 -16.65 -2.95
N PHE A 13 10.84 -15.32 -2.92
CA PHE A 13 12.11 -14.66 -3.20
C PHE A 13 12.46 -13.61 -2.13
N ALA A 14 13.77 -13.34 -1.97
CA ALA A 14 14.23 -12.19 -1.21
C ALA A 14 13.86 -10.88 -1.93
N LYS A 15 13.58 -9.82 -1.16
CA LYS A 15 13.15 -8.51 -1.71
C LYS A 15 14.05 -7.99 -2.83
N ASN A 16 15.37 -8.06 -2.66
CA ASN A 16 16.35 -7.59 -3.65
C ASN A 16 16.37 -8.40 -4.96
N ALA A 17 15.84 -9.62 -4.96
CA ALA A 17 15.73 -10.48 -6.13
C ALA A 17 14.34 -10.40 -6.79
N MET A 18 13.32 -9.93 -6.06
CA MET A 18 11.92 -10.00 -6.49
C MET A 18 11.66 -9.20 -7.77
N THR A 19 12.16 -7.96 -7.88
CA THR A 19 11.97 -7.14 -9.10
C THR A 19 12.44 -7.87 -10.37
N ARG A 20 13.68 -8.37 -10.36
CA ARG A 20 14.26 -9.10 -11.50
C ARG A 20 13.51 -10.40 -11.81
N HIS A 21 13.03 -11.08 -10.77
CA HIS A 21 12.20 -12.27 -10.95
C HIS A 21 10.88 -11.91 -11.63
N LEU A 22 10.18 -10.88 -11.16
CA LEU A 22 8.88 -10.46 -11.66
C LEU A 22 8.91 -10.06 -13.14
N GLU A 23 9.93 -9.31 -13.57
CA GLU A 23 10.11 -8.95 -14.99
C GLU A 23 10.09 -10.19 -15.90
N LYS A 24 10.86 -11.22 -15.53
CA LYS A 24 10.92 -12.47 -16.29
C LYS A 24 9.64 -13.31 -16.16
N CYS A 25 9.15 -13.47 -14.93
CA CYS A 25 7.99 -14.31 -14.64
C CYS A 25 6.72 -13.79 -15.32
N ARG A 26 6.56 -12.46 -15.35
CA ARG A 26 5.47 -11.78 -16.05
C ARG A 26 5.53 -12.04 -17.55
N ALA A 27 6.67 -11.77 -18.20
CA ALA A 27 6.83 -12.01 -19.65
C ALA A 27 6.50 -13.46 -20.05
N GLU A 28 6.96 -14.45 -19.26
CA GLU A 28 6.65 -15.86 -19.49
C GLU A 28 5.16 -16.19 -19.28
N THR A 29 4.53 -15.59 -18.27
CA THR A 29 3.11 -15.80 -17.95
C THR A 29 2.23 -15.19 -19.04
N THR A 30 2.54 -13.98 -19.47
CA THR A 30 1.81 -13.25 -20.52
C THR A 30 1.91 -13.96 -21.87
N ALA A 31 3.08 -14.51 -22.22
CA ALA A 31 3.23 -15.35 -23.41
C ALA A 31 2.34 -16.62 -23.34
N LYS A 32 2.34 -17.33 -22.19
CA LYS A 32 1.53 -18.54 -21.99
C LYS A 32 0.03 -18.25 -22.02
N GLU A 33 -0.43 -17.19 -21.38
CA GLU A 33 -1.84 -16.78 -21.36
C GLU A 33 -2.31 -16.35 -22.77
N THR A 34 -1.49 -15.61 -23.50
CA THR A 34 -1.81 -15.18 -24.87
C THR A 34 -1.92 -16.35 -25.84
N ALA A 35 -1.06 -17.35 -25.73
CA ALA A 35 -1.17 -18.58 -26.51
C ALA A 35 -2.44 -19.39 -26.19
N ARG A 36 -2.94 -19.31 -24.94
CA ARG A 36 -4.11 -20.09 -24.47
C ARG A 36 -5.46 -19.42 -24.74
N LYS A 37 -5.56 -18.11 -24.51
CA LYS A 37 -6.85 -17.38 -24.48
C LYS A 37 -6.96 -16.28 -25.54
N GLY A 38 -5.92 -16.07 -26.35
CA GLY A 38 -5.79 -14.88 -27.19
C GLY A 38 -5.42 -13.63 -26.39
N GLY A 39 -5.05 -12.56 -27.08
CA GLY A 39 -4.72 -11.26 -26.49
C GLY A 39 -5.88 -10.27 -26.63
N GLY A 40 -6.16 -9.50 -25.58
CA GLY A 40 -6.85 -8.22 -25.70
C GLY A 40 -5.97 -7.17 -26.41
N PRO A 41 -6.44 -5.93 -26.55
CA PRO A 41 -5.60 -4.86 -27.09
C PRO A 41 -4.36 -4.65 -26.21
N PRO A 42 -3.20 -4.29 -26.80
CA PRO A 42 -2.03 -3.93 -26.01
C PRO A 42 -2.35 -2.70 -25.16
N THR A 43 -2.05 -2.76 -23.87
CA THR A 43 -2.22 -1.67 -22.90
C THR A 43 -0.91 -1.47 -22.15
N LYS A 44 -0.62 -0.23 -21.78
CA LYS A 44 0.55 0.10 -20.97
C LYS A 44 0.29 -0.21 -19.50
N PHE A 45 1.27 -0.81 -18.87
CA PHE A 45 1.28 -1.14 -17.46
C PHE A 45 2.55 -0.62 -16.79
N PHE A 46 2.40 -0.25 -15.53
CA PHE A 46 3.45 0.20 -14.64
C PHE A 46 3.69 -0.84 -13.55
N HIS A 47 4.97 -1.19 -13.39
CA HIS A 47 5.41 -1.98 -12.24
C HIS A 47 5.75 -1.03 -11.10
N LEU A 48 4.91 -1.00 -10.07
CA LEU A 48 5.15 -0.21 -8.86
C LEU A 48 5.77 -1.07 -7.75
N ILE A 49 6.63 -0.46 -6.96
CA ILE A 49 7.00 -0.94 -5.62
C ILE A 49 6.48 0.05 -4.58
N ILE A 50 5.83 -0.46 -3.54
CA ILE A 50 5.32 0.32 -2.42
C ILE A 50 5.81 -0.32 -1.12
N GLU A 51 6.25 0.50 -0.18
CA GLU A 51 6.88 0.08 1.07
C GLU A 51 6.33 0.91 2.23
N GLY A 52 6.34 0.35 3.44
CA GLY A 52 6.26 1.19 4.64
C GLY A 52 7.39 2.22 4.62
N ARG A 53 7.07 3.50 4.92
CA ARG A 53 8.08 4.58 4.87
C ARG A 53 9.25 4.26 5.79
N ASP A 54 8.93 3.92 7.03
CA ASP A 54 9.88 3.59 8.10
C ASP A 54 9.93 2.08 8.42
N LEU A 55 9.06 1.29 7.79
CA LEU A 55 9.01 -0.17 7.91
C LEU A 55 9.22 -0.86 6.54
N PRO A 56 10.43 -0.78 5.95
CA PRO A 56 10.72 -1.28 4.60
C PRO A 56 10.63 -2.82 4.45
N GLU A 57 10.46 -3.55 5.54
CA GLU A 57 10.15 -4.98 5.55
C GLU A 57 8.75 -5.28 5.00
N TYR A 58 7.81 -4.35 5.14
CA TYR A 58 6.51 -4.38 4.46
C TYR A 58 6.67 -3.79 3.06
N TRP A 59 6.41 -4.62 2.05
CA TRP A 59 6.51 -4.20 0.66
C TRP A 59 5.52 -4.95 -0.23
N LEU A 60 5.07 -4.25 -1.27
CA LEU A 60 4.21 -4.73 -2.34
C LEU A 60 4.85 -4.43 -3.68
N HIS A 61 4.79 -5.40 -4.58
CA HIS A 61 4.95 -5.15 -6.01
C HIS A 61 3.58 -5.21 -6.67
N LEU A 62 3.25 -4.16 -7.41
CA LEU A 62 1.98 -4.03 -8.11
C LEU A 62 2.20 -3.94 -9.61
N ASP A 63 1.23 -4.45 -10.36
CA ASP A 63 1.08 -4.20 -11.79
C ASP A 63 -0.17 -3.35 -11.98
N ALA A 64 -0.02 -2.12 -12.44
CA ALA A 64 -1.12 -1.18 -12.63
C ALA A 64 -1.22 -0.79 -14.09
N ARG A 65 -2.42 -0.75 -14.65
CA ARG A 65 -2.63 -0.12 -15.96
C ARG A 65 -2.26 1.36 -15.86
N ALA A 66 -1.64 1.88 -16.91
CA ALA A 66 -1.27 3.29 -16.97
C ALA A 66 -2.50 4.22 -16.94
N ASP A 67 -3.67 3.74 -17.40
CA ASP A 67 -4.94 4.45 -17.36
C ASP A 67 -5.79 4.19 -16.09
N ALA A 68 -5.27 3.43 -15.11
CA ALA A 68 -5.85 3.40 -13.77
C ALA A 68 -5.69 4.78 -13.10
N THR A 69 -6.48 5.07 -12.07
CA THR A 69 -6.39 6.35 -11.34
C THR A 69 -5.59 6.24 -10.04
N LEU A 70 -5.23 7.38 -9.45
CA LEU A 70 -4.75 7.39 -8.06
C LEU A 70 -5.81 6.88 -7.08
N ALA A 71 -7.10 7.10 -7.37
CA ALA A 71 -8.20 6.54 -6.57
C ALA A 71 -8.23 5.00 -6.63
N ASP A 72 -8.01 4.38 -7.81
CA ASP A 72 -7.89 2.92 -7.92
C ASP A 72 -6.72 2.37 -7.06
N LEU A 73 -5.61 3.12 -7.00
CA LEU A 73 -4.45 2.75 -6.19
C LEU A 73 -4.71 2.93 -4.69
N ASP A 74 -5.37 4.03 -4.30
CA ASP A 74 -5.83 4.29 -2.94
C ASP A 74 -6.72 3.16 -2.43
N ASP A 75 -7.75 2.80 -3.19
CA ASP A 75 -8.69 1.72 -2.87
C ASP A 75 -7.98 0.39 -2.67
N LEU A 76 -6.99 0.08 -3.51
CA LEU A 76 -6.18 -1.13 -3.37
C LEU A 76 -5.36 -1.11 -2.08
N LEU A 77 -4.66 0.00 -1.78
CA LEU A 77 -3.82 0.12 -0.59
C LEU A 77 -4.64 0.06 0.69
N ARG A 78 -5.78 0.77 0.71
CA ARG A 78 -6.79 0.72 1.76
C ARG A 78 -7.22 -0.70 2.04
N ARG A 79 -7.69 -1.42 1.01
CA ARG A 79 -8.16 -2.80 1.15
C ARG A 79 -7.07 -3.75 1.66
N LEU A 80 -5.83 -3.62 1.19
CA LEU A 80 -4.74 -4.55 1.51
C LEU A 80 -4.06 -4.28 2.87
N TRP A 81 -3.92 -3.01 3.25
CA TRP A 81 -3.04 -2.61 4.35
C TRP A 81 -3.65 -1.63 5.36
N LEU A 82 -4.70 -0.86 5.05
CA LEU A 82 -4.91 0.37 5.82
C LEU A 82 -6.34 0.60 6.32
N GLU A 83 -7.35 0.14 5.59
CA GLU A 83 -8.73 0.54 5.86
C GLU A 83 -9.23 0.00 7.20
N CYS A 84 -9.69 0.91 8.07
CA CYS A 84 -10.27 0.57 9.36
C CYS A 84 -11.62 1.27 9.59
N CYS A 85 -11.74 2.57 9.26
CA CYS A 85 -12.89 3.39 9.67
C CYS A 85 -13.28 4.49 8.65
N GLY A 86 -12.79 4.45 7.41
CA GLY A 86 -13.05 5.45 6.38
C GLY A 86 -12.24 6.74 6.52
N HIS A 87 -10.99 6.64 6.99
CA HIS A 87 -10.13 7.82 7.16
C HIS A 87 -9.74 8.48 5.83
N LEU A 88 -9.24 9.70 5.91
CA LEU A 88 -8.68 10.44 4.78
C LEU A 88 -7.34 9.85 4.35
N SER A 89 -7.03 9.99 3.06
CA SER A 89 -5.73 9.65 2.50
C SER A 89 -5.25 10.72 1.51
N ALA A 90 -3.93 10.73 1.26
CA ALA A 90 -3.33 11.59 0.25
C ALA A 90 -2.07 10.96 -0.37
N PHE A 91 -1.84 11.21 -1.67
CA PHE A 91 -0.55 11.00 -2.32
C PHE A 91 0.18 12.34 -2.42
N ASN A 92 1.49 12.34 -2.16
CA ASN A 92 2.36 13.47 -2.46
C ASN A 92 3.30 13.07 -3.62
N VAL A 93 3.19 13.78 -4.74
CA VAL A 93 3.99 13.53 -5.95
C VAL A 93 4.69 14.83 -6.35
N GLY A 94 5.99 14.92 -6.07
CA GLY A 94 6.72 16.17 -6.27
C GLY A 94 6.17 17.28 -5.37
N ARG A 95 5.53 18.28 -5.96
CA ARG A 95 4.88 19.40 -5.23
C ARG A 95 3.37 19.25 -5.10
N ASP A 96 2.78 18.33 -5.85
CA ASP A 96 1.33 18.17 -5.91
C ASP A 96 0.88 17.20 -4.82
N ARG A 97 -0.26 17.52 -4.20
CA ARG A 97 -0.90 16.70 -3.18
C ARG A 97 -2.27 16.26 -3.66
N TYR A 98 -2.43 14.97 -3.90
CA TYR A 98 -3.67 14.37 -4.39
C TYR A 98 -4.42 13.76 -3.21
N ARG A 99 -5.59 14.28 -2.87
CA ARG A 99 -6.33 13.90 -1.66
C ARG A 99 -7.61 13.15 -2.01
N TRP A 100 -7.97 12.19 -1.17
CA TRP A 100 -9.25 11.52 -1.27
C TRP A 100 -10.37 12.44 -0.79
N GLU A 101 -11.42 12.56 -1.59
CA GLU A 101 -12.61 13.34 -1.24
C GLU A 101 -13.83 12.44 -1.04
N PRO A 102 -14.62 12.68 0.03
CA PRO A 102 -15.92 12.04 0.14
C PRO A 102 -16.87 12.58 -0.94
N PRO A 103 -17.86 11.79 -1.38
CA PRO A 103 -18.90 12.27 -2.30
C PRO A 103 -19.60 13.52 -1.73
N GLY A 104 -19.53 14.65 -2.45
CA GLY A 104 -20.00 15.96 -1.98
C GLY A 104 -18.91 16.84 -1.34
N GLY A 105 -17.63 16.53 -1.60
CA GLY A 105 -16.46 17.36 -1.30
C GLY A 105 -16.48 18.71 -2.03
N PHE A 106 -15.59 19.61 -1.61
CA PHE A 106 -15.58 21.04 -1.90
C PHE A 106 -15.83 21.34 -3.38
N ASP A 107 -16.80 22.21 -3.68
CA ASP A 107 -17.00 22.72 -5.03
C ASP A 107 -15.71 23.44 -5.48
N ASP A 108 -14.88 22.77 -6.29
CA ASP A 108 -13.61 23.28 -6.85
C ASP A 108 -13.79 24.57 -7.68
N ASP A 109 -15.02 24.91 -8.06
CA ASP A 109 -15.35 26.07 -8.89
C ASP A 109 -15.17 27.45 -8.17
N GLU A 110 -14.89 27.51 -6.86
CA GLU A 110 -14.71 28.79 -6.14
C GLU A 110 -13.26 29.20 -5.81
N ASN A 111 -12.23 28.39 -6.12
CA ASN A 111 -10.86 28.60 -5.62
C ASN A 111 -9.78 29.03 -6.64
N ASP A 112 -10.12 29.31 -7.90
CA ASP A 112 -9.18 29.78 -8.94
C ASP A 112 -8.29 30.98 -8.51
N PHE A 113 -8.78 31.83 -7.60
CA PHE A 113 -8.01 32.97 -7.09
C PHE A 113 -6.91 32.56 -6.10
N PHE A 114 -7.12 31.50 -5.31
CA PHE A 114 -6.16 31.00 -4.33
C PHE A 114 -5.11 30.08 -4.97
N ASP A 115 -5.46 29.31 -6.01
CA ASP A 115 -4.51 28.46 -6.73
C ASP A 115 -3.35 29.26 -7.35
N GLY A 116 -3.65 30.45 -7.89
CA GLY A 116 -2.63 31.35 -8.42
C GLY A 116 -1.72 31.97 -7.34
N LEU A 117 -2.23 32.10 -6.10
CA LEU A 117 -1.45 32.51 -4.94
C LEU A 117 -0.56 31.37 -4.45
N ASP A 118 -1.08 30.15 -4.39
CA ASP A 118 -0.32 28.96 -4.01
C ASP A 118 0.82 28.70 -4.99
N GLU A 119 0.59 28.82 -6.29
CA GLU A 119 1.67 28.74 -7.28
C GLU A 119 2.70 29.88 -7.10
N MET A 120 2.24 31.10 -6.84
CA MET A 120 3.11 32.27 -6.61
C MET A 120 3.94 32.15 -5.31
N PHE A 121 3.40 31.52 -4.27
CA PHE A 121 4.08 31.30 -2.99
C PHE A 121 4.72 29.91 -2.87
N GLY A 122 4.61 29.07 -3.90
CA GLY A 122 5.18 27.72 -3.94
C GLY A 122 4.53 26.74 -2.96
N MET A 123 3.25 26.95 -2.63
CA MET A 123 2.47 26.03 -1.80
C MET A 123 2.03 24.78 -2.58
N PRO A 124 1.80 23.65 -1.91
CA PRO A 124 1.33 22.42 -2.58
C PRO A 124 -0.08 22.62 -3.13
N GLN A 125 -0.31 22.28 -4.39
CA GLN A 125 -1.65 22.29 -4.97
C GLN A 125 -2.41 21.04 -4.49
N GLU A 126 -3.55 21.24 -3.83
CA GLU A 126 -4.47 20.15 -3.52
C GLU A 126 -5.25 19.78 -4.79
N ARG A 127 -5.28 18.49 -5.11
CA ARG A 127 -5.95 17.96 -6.30
C ARG A 127 -6.74 16.70 -5.94
N THR A 128 -7.74 16.37 -6.75
CA THR A 128 -8.50 15.12 -6.57
C THR A 128 -7.68 13.91 -7.01
N MET A 129 -8.03 12.71 -6.51
CA MET A 129 -7.41 11.45 -6.94
C MET A 129 -7.96 10.91 -8.28
N ASP A 130 -8.89 11.63 -8.94
CA ASP A 130 -9.46 11.26 -10.24
C ASP A 130 -8.54 11.69 -11.41
N VAL A 131 -7.28 11.29 -11.30
CA VAL A 131 -6.22 11.52 -12.28
C VAL A 131 -5.55 10.19 -12.60
N THR A 132 -5.15 9.99 -13.86
CA THR A 132 -4.57 8.71 -14.27
C THR A 132 -3.12 8.57 -13.78
N LEU A 133 -2.70 7.32 -13.54
CA LEU A 133 -1.31 7.02 -13.17
C LEU A 133 -0.33 7.49 -14.26
N ALA A 134 -0.72 7.44 -15.54
CA ALA A 134 0.10 7.91 -16.66
C ALA A 134 0.43 9.40 -16.57
N ASP A 135 -0.52 10.21 -16.10
CA ASP A 135 -0.36 11.66 -16.03
C ASP A 135 0.56 12.09 -14.88
N VAL A 136 0.45 11.39 -13.74
CA VAL A 136 1.12 11.82 -12.49
C VAL A 136 2.31 10.96 -12.08
N LEU A 137 2.38 9.69 -12.50
CA LEU A 137 3.40 8.73 -12.09
C LEU A 137 4.12 8.11 -13.30
N PRO A 138 4.84 8.90 -14.13
CA PRO A 138 5.66 8.33 -15.18
C PRO A 138 6.78 7.43 -14.61
N PRO A 139 7.39 6.55 -15.43
CA PRO A 139 8.46 5.66 -14.97
C PRO A 139 9.62 6.40 -14.29
N GLY A 140 10.05 5.90 -13.13
CA GLY A 140 11.07 6.52 -12.28
C GLY A 140 10.52 7.48 -11.22
N THR A 141 9.26 7.90 -11.31
CA THR A 141 8.63 8.78 -10.32
C THR A 141 8.50 8.08 -8.97
N ALA A 142 8.89 8.80 -7.92
CA ALA A 142 8.66 8.43 -6.53
C ALA A 142 7.53 9.27 -5.94
N PHE A 143 6.80 8.70 -5.00
CA PHE A 143 5.71 9.34 -4.29
C PHE A 143 5.68 8.87 -2.83
N THR A 144 5.02 9.64 -1.97
CA THR A 144 4.61 9.18 -0.65
C THR A 144 3.10 9.10 -0.59
N TYR A 145 2.61 8.33 0.36
CA TYR A 145 1.19 8.17 0.58
C TYR A 145 0.91 8.16 2.09
N GLU A 146 -0.14 8.85 2.50
CA GLU A 146 -0.55 9.04 3.88
C GLU A 146 -1.98 8.51 4.04
N TYR A 147 -2.22 7.71 5.07
CA TYR A 147 -3.58 7.30 5.46
C TYR A 147 -3.79 7.60 6.95
N ASP A 148 -4.95 8.19 7.24
CA ASP A 148 -5.35 8.66 8.57
C ASP A 148 -4.44 9.76 9.13
N PHE A 149 -4.80 11.03 8.94
CA PHE A 149 -3.98 12.16 9.40
C PHE A 149 -3.88 12.32 10.93
N GLY A 150 -4.66 11.55 11.72
CA GLY A 150 -4.55 11.52 13.17
C GLY A 150 -3.54 10.48 13.67
N SER A 151 -3.59 9.28 13.08
CA SER A 151 -2.65 8.17 13.35
C SER A 151 -2.01 7.71 12.03
N THR A 152 -1.16 8.59 11.47
CA THR A 152 -0.68 8.46 10.09
C THR A 152 0.13 7.20 9.87
N THR A 153 -0.35 6.37 8.94
CA THR A 153 0.46 5.33 8.32
C THR A 153 1.02 5.88 7.02
N GLU A 154 2.35 6.02 6.95
CA GLU A 154 3.04 6.55 5.79
C GLU A 154 3.67 5.45 4.94
N LEU A 155 3.42 5.50 3.65
CA LEU A 155 4.01 4.63 2.64
C LEU A 155 4.88 5.44 1.69
N LYS A 156 5.88 4.79 1.11
CA LYS A 156 6.67 5.32 -0.01
C LYS A 156 6.54 4.39 -1.21
N GLY A 157 6.40 4.97 -2.38
CA GLY A 157 6.26 4.23 -3.62
C GLY A 157 7.16 4.74 -4.73
N ARG A 158 7.40 3.87 -5.72
CA ARG A 158 8.12 4.23 -6.95
C ARG A 158 7.63 3.41 -8.13
N VAL A 159 7.53 4.04 -9.29
CA VAL A 159 7.34 3.36 -10.56
C VAL A 159 8.70 2.86 -11.08
N LEU A 160 8.86 1.53 -11.15
CA LEU A 160 10.13 0.90 -11.52
C LEU A 160 10.31 0.83 -13.04
N SER A 161 9.27 0.46 -13.77
CA SER A 161 9.32 0.26 -15.21
C SER A 161 7.93 0.34 -15.85
N GLU A 162 7.89 0.68 -17.13
CA GLU A 162 6.74 0.49 -17.99
C GLU A 162 6.89 -0.74 -18.89
N HIS A 163 5.77 -1.32 -19.30
CA HIS A 163 5.71 -2.39 -20.28
C HIS A 163 4.31 -2.47 -20.91
N GLU A 164 4.18 -3.22 -22.00
CA GLU A 164 2.90 -3.42 -22.69
C GLU A 164 2.46 -4.87 -22.60
N GLU A 165 1.21 -5.08 -22.20
CA GLU A 165 0.59 -6.41 -22.15
C GLU A 165 -0.84 -6.35 -22.70
N PRO A 166 -1.39 -7.48 -23.20
CA PRO A 166 -2.79 -7.54 -23.54
C PRO A 166 -3.66 -7.25 -22.32
N THR A 167 -4.62 -6.32 -22.43
CA THR A 167 -5.51 -5.97 -21.31
C THR A 167 -6.27 -7.20 -20.83
N ARG A 168 -6.16 -7.50 -19.53
CA ARG A 168 -6.89 -8.58 -18.87
C ARG A 168 -7.16 -8.21 -17.40
N GLY A 169 -8.37 -8.51 -16.91
CA GLY A 169 -8.66 -8.47 -15.48
C GLY A 169 -8.78 -7.06 -14.89
N LYS A 170 -8.24 -6.89 -13.66
CA LYS A 170 -8.38 -5.69 -12.83
C LYS A 170 -7.46 -4.55 -13.31
N ASN A 171 -7.77 -3.32 -12.90
CA ASN A 171 -6.92 -2.16 -13.19
C ASN A 171 -5.55 -2.25 -12.53
N ILE A 172 -5.51 -2.75 -11.29
CA ILE A 172 -4.28 -2.94 -10.53
C ILE A 172 -4.28 -4.34 -9.91
N SER A 173 -3.15 -5.03 -9.99
CA SER A 173 -2.96 -6.39 -9.50
C SER A 173 -1.72 -6.49 -8.62
N VAL A 174 -1.75 -7.38 -7.62
CA VAL A 174 -0.60 -7.65 -6.74
C VAL A 174 0.29 -8.71 -7.37
N LEU A 175 1.50 -8.32 -7.76
CA LEU A 175 2.52 -9.23 -8.30
C LEU A 175 3.27 -9.98 -7.21
N ALA A 176 3.55 -9.32 -6.09
CA ALA A 176 4.17 -9.93 -4.92
C ALA A 176 3.90 -9.11 -3.67
N ARG A 177 3.88 -9.79 -2.52
CA ARG A 177 3.79 -9.20 -1.19
C ARG A 177 4.83 -9.85 -0.29
N ASN A 178 5.39 -9.07 0.63
CA ASN A 178 6.28 -9.63 1.65
C ASN A 178 5.57 -10.71 2.48
N THR A 179 6.34 -11.69 2.95
CA THR A 179 5.97 -12.54 4.08
C THR A 179 5.90 -11.64 5.31
N PRO A 180 4.89 -11.78 6.19
CA PRO A 180 4.78 -10.95 7.39
C PRO A 180 6.10 -11.00 8.17
N PRO A 181 6.69 -9.83 8.53
CA PRO A 181 7.89 -9.82 9.35
C PRO A 181 7.57 -10.41 10.73
N PRO A 182 8.51 -11.18 11.33
CA PRO A 182 8.29 -11.73 12.65
C PRO A 182 8.27 -10.59 13.68
N ILE A 183 7.20 -10.51 14.46
CA ILE A 183 7.10 -9.63 15.63
C ILE A 183 7.33 -10.51 16.86
N PRO A 184 8.42 -10.31 17.63
CA PRO A 184 8.63 -11.07 18.85
C PRO A 184 7.70 -10.58 19.97
N CYS A 185 7.29 -11.50 20.84
CA CYS A 185 6.59 -11.22 22.07
C CYS A 185 7.53 -10.54 23.06
N ASP A 186 7.11 -9.41 23.63
CA ASP A 186 7.95 -8.60 24.53
C ASP A 186 8.25 -9.31 25.86
N GLU A 187 7.44 -10.29 26.25
CA GLU A 187 7.61 -11.05 27.50
C GLU A 187 8.56 -12.26 27.35
N CYS A 188 8.58 -12.92 26.18
CA CYS A 188 9.29 -14.21 26.03
C CYS A 188 10.12 -14.36 24.74
N GLY A 189 9.98 -13.46 23.78
CA GLY A 189 10.69 -13.47 22.49
C GLY A 189 10.16 -14.47 21.45
N ALA A 190 9.15 -15.30 21.77
CA ALA A 190 8.45 -16.13 20.79
C ALA A 190 7.63 -15.25 19.82
N PRO A 191 7.17 -15.75 18.65
CA PRO A 191 6.30 -14.96 17.77
C PRO A 191 5.05 -14.47 18.51
N ALA A 192 4.74 -13.18 18.36
CA ALA A 192 3.55 -12.56 18.89
C ALA A 192 2.34 -12.83 17.99
N ASP A 193 1.17 -12.96 18.63
CA ASP A 193 -0.11 -13.16 17.96
C ASP A 193 -0.97 -11.90 18.02
N TRP A 194 -0.69 -11.03 19.00
CA TRP A 194 -1.48 -9.86 19.34
C TRP A 194 -0.61 -8.64 19.65
N VAL A 195 -1.18 -7.46 19.45
CA VAL A 195 -0.60 -6.16 19.79
C VAL A 195 -1.59 -5.42 20.68
N GLY A 196 -1.12 -4.98 21.85
CA GLY A 196 -1.93 -4.22 22.81
C GLY A 196 -2.01 -2.73 22.48
N PRO A 197 -2.83 -1.97 23.23
CA PRO A 197 -2.85 -0.52 23.11
C PRO A 197 -1.51 0.05 23.58
N VAL A 198 -1.21 1.27 23.13
CA VAL A 198 -0.21 2.10 23.81
C VAL A 198 -0.80 2.50 25.15
N ASP A 199 -0.11 2.19 26.24
CA ASP A 199 -0.51 2.60 27.58
C ASP A 199 0.25 3.86 28.03
N GLU A 200 -0.12 4.45 29.16
CA GLU A 200 0.52 5.69 29.63
C GLU A 200 1.94 5.48 30.17
N GLU A 201 2.32 4.24 30.49
CA GLU A 201 3.64 3.88 31.03
C GLU A 201 4.62 3.45 29.90
N ASP A 202 4.10 2.73 28.91
CA ASP A 202 4.77 2.21 27.74
C ASP A 202 4.40 3.07 26.52
N TRP A 203 5.35 3.90 26.08
CA TRP A 203 5.22 4.80 24.92
C TRP A 203 5.07 4.06 23.57
N GLU A 204 5.16 2.72 23.57
CA GLU A 204 5.00 1.85 22.40
C GLU A 204 4.07 0.67 22.74
N PRO A 205 3.27 0.19 21.78
CA PRO A 205 2.35 -0.90 22.03
C PRO A 205 3.11 -2.22 22.20
N ARG A 206 2.68 -3.03 23.17
CA ARG A 206 3.29 -4.36 23.41
C ARG A 206 2.80 -5.40 22.43
N ALA A 207 3.73 -6.17 21.88
CA ALA A 207 3.44 -7.39 21.13
C ALA A 207 3.48 -8.61 22.08
N LEU A 208 2.42 -9.41 22.08
CA LEU A 208 2.26 -10.53 23.02
C LEU A 208 1.84 -11.80 22.28
N CYS A 209 2.38 -12.93 22.72
CA CYS A 209 1.89 -14.25 22.31
C CYS A 209 0.74 -14.71 23.21
N GLU A 210 -0.11 -15.60 22.70
CA GLU A 210 -1.29 -16.12 23.41
C GLU A 210 -0.94 -16.69 24.80
N ALA A 211 0.17 -17.43 24.89
CA ALA A 211 0.63 -18.01 26.17
C ALA A 211 1.00 -16.96 27.22
N CYS A 212 1.54 -15.81 26.81
CA CYS A 212 1.87 -14.72 27.73
C CYS A 212 0.62 -13.92 28.13
N ILE A 213 -0.33 -13.77 27.21
CA ILE A 213 -1.64 -13.14 27.49
C ILE A 213 -2.37 -13.89 28.59
N GLU A 214 -2.50 -15.21 28.45
CA GLU A 214 -3.17 -16.06 29.45
C GLU A 214 -2.46 -16.04 30.81
N LYS A 215 -1.12 -16.11 30.79
CA LYS A 215 -0.31 -16.19 32.01
C LYS A 215 -0.36 -14.90 32.83
N HIS A 216 -0.35 -13.74 32.16
CA HIS A 216 -0.29 -12.44 32.82
C HIS A 216 -1.68 -11.79 32.97
N GLY A 217 -2.73 -12.41 32.40
CA GLY A 217 -4.12 -11.96 32.55
C GLY A 217 -4.45 -10.71 31.76
N TYR A 218 -3.83 -10.54 30.59
CA TYR A 218 -4.13 -9.42 29.69
C TYR A 218 -5.57 -9.53 29.15
N ASP A 219 -6.24 -8.39 29.04
CA ASP A 219 -7.58 -8.31 28.47
C ASP A 219 -7.53 -8.43 26.94
N MET A 220 -8.00 -9.57 26.41
CA MET A 220 -8.03 -9.83 24.97
C MET A 220 -8.92 -8.87 24.19
N GLU A 221 -9.92 -8.24 24.82
CA GLU A 221 -10.80 -7.28 24.14
C GLU A 221 -10.07 -5.99 23.71
N MET A 222 -8.94 -5.72 24.36
CA MET A 222 -8.10 -4.54 24.09
C MET A 222 -6.98 -4.85 23.09
N LEU A 223 -6.85 -6.10 22.62
CA LEU A 223 -5.77 -6.54 21.75
C LEU A 223 -6.19 -6.60 20.28
N LEU A 224 -5.27 -6.24 19.41
CA LEU A 224 -5.41 -6.34 17.95
C LEU A 224 -4.53 -7.48 17.41
N PRO A 225 -4.98 -8.21 16.38
CA PRO A 225 -4.19 -9.30 15.83
C PRO A 225 -2.93 -8.76 15.15
N VAL A 226 -1.83 -9.52 15.23
CA VAL A 226 -0.65 -9.27 14.40
C VAL A 226 -1.01 -9.57 12.94
N VAL A 227 -0.81 -8.57 12.07
CA VAL A 227 -1.19 -8.65 10.64
C VAL A 227 -0.06 -8.21 9.73
N ASN A 228 -0.13 -8.62 8.46
CA ASN A 228 0.87 -8.28 7.45
C ASN A 228 0.66 -6.87 6.88
N SER A 229 0.73 -5.85 7.74
CA SER A 229 0.54 -4.46 7.37
C SER A 229 1.46 -3.53 8.18
N PRO A 230 1.95 -2.43 7.58
CA PRO A 230 2.59 -1.34 8.33
C PRO A 230 1.64 -0.61 9.31
N ARG A 231 0.32 -0.88 9.27
CA ARG A 231 -0.70 -0.35 10.22
C ARG A 231 -1.04 -1.33 11.36
N VAL A 232 -0.27 -2.41 11.53
CA VAL A 232 -0.50 -3.39 12.61
C VAL A 232 -0.56 -2.69 13.98
N GLY A 233 -1.58 -2.99 14.78
CA GLY A 233 -1.77 -2.39 16.12
C GLY A 233 -2.37 -0.98 16.15
N VAL A 234 -2.77 -0.40 15.01
CA VAL A 234 -3.24 0.99 14.94
C VAL A 234 -4.74 1.07 14.63
N CYS A 235 -5.46 1.95 15.33
CA CYS A 235 -6.85 2.35 15.03
C CYS A 235 -7.81 1.17 14.81
N ALA A 236 -7.71 0.13 15.65
CA ALA A 236 -8.51 -1.09 15.54
C ALA A 236 -8.39 -1.85 14.20
N TYR A 237 -7.32 -1.61 13.44
CA TYR A 237 -7.06 -2.33 12.20
C TYR A 237 -6.76 -3.81 12.47
N THR A 238 -7.54 -4.69 11.86
CA THR A 238 -7.48 -6.15 12.07
C THR A 238 -6.99 -6.93 10.85
N GLY A 239 -6.47 -6.23 9.82
CA GLY A 239 -5.90 -6.84 8.62
C GLY A 239 -6.72 -6.58 7.36
N GLU A 240 -6.31 -7.25 6.27
CA GLU A 240 -7.01 -7.15 4.98
C GLU A 240 -8.47 -7.61 5.13
N ALA A 241 -9.41 -6.81 4.63
CA ALA A 241 -10.80 -7.20 4.59
C ALA A 241 -10.95 -8.47 3.73
N ALA A 242 -11.68 -9.47 4.23
CA ALA A 242 -11.99 -10.67 3.45
C ALA A 242 -12.70 -10.26 2.15
N GLY A 243 -12.02 -10.44 1.03
CA GLY A 243 -12.51 -10.11 -0.31
C GLY A 243 -13.51 -11.10 -0.86
#